data_AF-F2U4U2-F1
#
_entry.id   AF-F2U4U2-F1
#
_cell.length_a   1.000
_cell.length_b   1.000
_cell.length_c   1.000
_cell.angle_alpha   90.00
_cell.angle_beta   90.00
_cell.angle_gamma   90.00
#
_symmetry.space_group_name_H-M   'P 1'
#
loop_
_entity.id
_entity.type
_entity.pdbx_description
1 polymer ?
#
loop_
_entity_poly.entity_id
_entity_poly.type
_entity_poly.pdbx_seq_one_letter_code
_entity_poly.pdbx_strand_id
1 'polypeptide(L)'
;MTVADETASRGAPAPSSTSPAPVATFGTGKTAQGLPNDSGAPTMNGNGTASTGSPQKAAPAPASAPAPGWVYAVSQLVLIGATVLSGWGVLYLGPRYFKKSSGAIEYTIAAIPFYFALMLVELALMQLSKALRVAQAARYSLADSWSSITAGATQQLVIVTVISPLLKAIGPYFGYALIWEKAALFRPDVDAWPIWIAGFFTADFAYYWAHRFYHTNQLFWAGHQVHHSSEHYNLSTALRQSWWQAACGELLKLPFALFIPPQVYLINSSLNTVYQFWVHTCLVDRLGPIEWFFSTPSHHRVHHDRRVHKNFGGVLIIWDRIFGSFLDEAEDVRRYNWDRKQEEIELYGVIRPVESWLEPCLQYTGFQTILGRIKRHFLIKGFSLVEFARILVVGPGWTTVMQKRTLRPTKDDASRLRLRRPFSSHVVAIYFFAQFLMYLTAAVIGLLFIGKAYTPALAGIGFAFALSVTLALFLDFHPLAAAAHVTVCITAIALFLPYWCPAVFGDLFGLPAGTVWRVQLGLSALHFFGLLLTLTGLWPGRPAASAKKTH
;
A
#
# COMPACT_ATOMS: atom_id res chain seq x y z
N MET A 1 6.83 -29.50 -65.12
CA MET A 1 5.53 -29.02 -65.63
C MET A 1 5.53 -27.51 -65.39
N THR A 2 5.68 -26.60 -66.37
CA THR A 2 4.79 -26.30 -67.53
C THR A 2 3.34 -26.11 -67.06
N VAL A 3 2.62 -25.01 -67.32
CA VAL A 3 2.64 -23.93 -68.35
C VAL A 3 2.20 -22.62 -67.62
N ALA A 4 2.89 -21.47 -67.69
CA ALA A 4 2.92 -20.40 -68.71
C ALA A 4 1.58 -19.63 -68.96
N ASP A 5 1.71 -18.28 -68.93
CA ASP A 5 1.03 -17.26 -69.77
C ASP A 5 -0.48 -16.93 -69.58
N GLU A 6 -0.98 -15.71 -69.86
CA GLU A 6 -0.35 -14.49 -70.43
C GLU A 6 -1.06 -13.16 -70.01
N THR A 7 -0.31 -12.05 -70.05
CA THR A 7 -0.59 -10.59 -70.34
C THR A 7 -2.04 -10.00 -70.41
N ALA A 8 -2.37 -8.69 -70.49
CA ALA A 8 -1.71 -7.36 -70.66
C ALA A 8 -2.75 -6.23 -70.29
N SER A 9 -2.54 -4.89 -70.32
CA SER A 9 -1.39 -3.98 -70.09
C SER A 9 -1.87 -2.49 -70.15
N ARG A 10 -1.04 -1.52 -69.69
CA ARG A 10 -1.10 -0.02 -69.91
C ARG A 10 -2.12 0.78 -69.06
N GLY A 11 -1.83 2.00 -68.58
CA GLY A 11 -0.59 2.82 -68.65
C GLY A 11 -0.67 4.13 -67.82
N ALA A 12 0.46 4.84 -67.68
CA ALA A 12 0.64 6.17 -67.02
C ALA A 12 1.11 7.22 -68.08
N PRO A 13 1.29 8.56 -67.86
CA PRO A 13 1.70 9.28 -66.63
C PRO A 13 1.03 10.67 -66.35
N ALA A 14 1.62 11.49 -65.45
CA ALA A 14 1.20 12.77 -64.82
C ALA A 14 1.60 14.05 -65.65
N PRO A 15 1.79 15.32 -65.13
CA PRO A 15 1.59 15.96 -63.80
C PRO A 15 1.08 17.45 -63.77
N SER A 16 0.97 18.11 -62.59
CA SER A 16 1.37 19.51 -62.24
C SER A 16 0.73 20.01 -60.90
N SER A 17 1.50 20.41 -59.86
CA SER A 17 1.88 21.79 -59.42
C SER A 17 0.76 22.59 -58.66
N THR A 18 0.90 23.34 -57.55
CA THR A 18 2.03 23.91 -56.74
C THR A 18 1.60 24.24 -55.28
N SER A 19 2.55 24.35 -54.34
CA SER A 19 2.42 24.94 -52.96
C SER A 19 2.56 26.49 -52.98
N PRO A 20 2.65 27.28 -51.85
CA PRO A 20 2.58 27.00 -50.40
C PRO A 20 1.70 28.00 -49.55
N ALA A 21 1.84 27.96 -48.21
CA ALA A 21 1.15 28.81 -47.19
C ALA A 21 1.72 30.26 -47.06
N PRO A 22 1.14 31.19 -46.25
CA PRO A 22 1.52 31.27 -44.81
C PRO A 22 0.52 31.91 -43.77
N VAL A 23 0.99 31.88 -42.52
CA VAL A 23 0.65 32.53 -41.22
C VAL A 23 0.14 34.00 -41.18
N ALA A 24 -0.79 34.32 -40.25
CA ALA A 24 -0.91 35.58 -39.43
C ALA A 24 -2.26 35.62 -38.63
N THR A 25 -2.34 35.57 -37.28
CA THR A 25 -2.17 36.58 -36.19
C THR A 25 -3.24 37.68 -35.98
N PHE A 26 -3.79 37.71 -34.73
CA PHE A 26 -4.43 38.81 -33.97
C PHE A 26 -5.71 39.54 -34.50
N GLY A 27 -6.69 39.77 -33.62
CA GLY A 27 -7.83 40.66 -33.91
C GLY A 27 -8.99 40.64 -32.90
N THR A 28 -9.00 41.58 -31.96
CA THR A 28 -10.05 41.93 -30.98
C THR A 28 -11.46 42.19 -31.53
N GLY A 29 -12.52 41.88 -30.77
CA GLY A 29 -13.89 42.41 -31.02
C GLY A 29 -14.93 42.04 -29.94
N LYS A 30 -15.71 43.03 -29.46
CA LYS A 30 -16.85 42.85 -28.52
C LYS A 30 -18.19 42.90 -29.27
N THR A 31 -19.29 42.60 -28.54
CA THR A 31 -20.72 42.90 -28.85
C THR A 31 -21.38 42.14 -30.02
N ALA A 32 -22.67 41.77 -30.01
CA ALA A 32 -23.68 41.65 -28.93
C ALA A 32 -24.94 40.87 -29.43
N GLN A 33 -25.93 40.71 -28.54
CA GLN A 33 -27.35 40.36 -28.80
C GLN A 33 -27.73 38.88 -29.05
N GLY A 34 -28.85 38.44 -28.45
CA GLY A 34 -29.41 37.09 -28.61
C GLY A 34 -30.20 36.51 -27.41
N LEU A 35 -31.15 37.26 -26.83
CA LEU A 35 -32.20 36.72 -25.92
C LEU A 35 -33.43 36.29 -26.76
N PRO A 36 -34.28 35.32 -26.32
CA PRO A 36 -35.23 35.47 -25.20
C PRO A 36 -35.00 34.42 -24.09
N ASN A 37 -35.15 34.72 -22.79
CA ASN A 37 -36.38 35.07 -22.03
C ASN A 37 -37.49 34.01 -22.09
N ASP A 38 -37.70 33.31 -20.97
CA ASP A 38 -39.06 33.04 -20.51
C ASP A 38 -39.12 33.03 -18.97
N SER A 39 -40.27 33.43 -18.42
CA SER A 39 -40.40 33.94 -17.04
C SER A 39 -41.19 33.04 -16.10
N GLY A 40 -40.86 33.05 -14.79
CA GLY A 40 -41.66 32.33 -13.79
C GLY A 40 -41.18 32.50 -12.35
N ALA A 41 -41.56 33.61 -11.71
CA ALA A 41 -41.39 33.81 -10.27
C ALA A 41 -42.65 34.46 -9.67
N PRO A 42 -43.03 34.11 -8.42
CA PRO A 42 -43.82 34.98 -7.56
C PRO A 42 -42.96 35.52 -6.41
N THR A 43 -42.95 36.83 -6.26
CA THR A 43 -42.35 37.57 -5.14
C THR A 43 -43.30 37.63 -3.94
N MET A 44 -42.77 37.65 -2.71
CA MET A 44 -43.16 38.64 -1.69
C MET A 44 -42.12 38.75 -0.57
N ASN A 45 -41.82 40.01 -0.23
CA ASN A 45 -41.45 40.62 1.05
C ASN A 45 -40.61 39.80 2.08
N GLY A 46 -39.54 40.32 2.67
CA GLY A 46 -39.13 41.72 2.79
C GLY A 46 -39.19 42.17 4.26
N ASN A 47 -38.08 41.97 4.98
CA ASN A 47 -37.71 42.79 6.14
C ASN A 47 -36.22 42.60 6.42
N GLY A 48 -35.45 43.68 6.32
CA GLY A 48 -34.01 43.68 6.60
C GLY A 48 -33.74 44.23 7.99
N THR A 49 -32.78 43.63 8.68
CA THR A 49 -32.02 44.29 9.74
C THR A 49 -30.55 44.23 9.39
N ALA A 50 -29.96 45.39 9.11
CA ALA A 50 -28.53 45.48 8.86
C ALA A 50 -27.76 45.40 10.18
N SER A 51 -26.74 44.54 10.25
CA SER A 51 -25.67 44.65 11.23
C SER A 51 -24.32 44.71 10.54
N THR A 52 -23.50 45.64 11.00
CA THR A 52 -22.24 46.08 10.41
C THR A 52 -21.21 44.96 10.28
N GLY A 53 -20.78 44.67 9.05
CA GLY A 53 -19.70 43.72 8.79
C GLY A 53 -18.32 44.28 9.16
N SER A 54 -17.83 43.94 10.35
CA SER A 54 -16.41 44.09 10.69
C SER A 54 -15.57 43.07 9.92
N PRO A 55 -14.54 43.45 9.14
CA PRO A 55 -13.66 42.49 8.52
C PRO A 55 -12.85 41.76 9.61
N GLN A 56 -13.11 40.47 9.81
CA GLN A 56 -12.25 39.62 10.62
C GLN A 56 -10.85 39.60 10.00
N LYS A 57 -9.91 40.33 10.62
CA LYS A 57 -8.48 40.18 10.36
C LYS A 57 -8.09 38.74 10.70
N ALA A 58 -7.98 37.90 9.67
CA ALA A 58 -7.33 36.61 9.80
C ALA A 58 -5.89 36.87 10.28
N ALA A 59 -5.53 36.27 11.43
CA ALA A 59 -4.15 36.32 11.89
C ALA A 59 -3.26 35.61 10.86
N PRO A 60 -2.16 36.23 10.40
CA PRO A 60 -1.27 35.57 9.46
C PRO A 60 -0.58 34.39 10.17
N ALA A 61 -0.84 33.17 9.68
CA ALA A 61 -0.02 32.03 10.03
C ALA A 61 1.43 32.30 9.57
N PRO A 62 2.46 31.84 10.30
CA PRO A 62 3.84 32.10 9.93
C PRO A 62 4.14 31.45 8.58
N ALA A 63 4.37 32.26 7.55
CA ALA A 63 4.83 31.80 6.26
C ALA A 63 6.24 31.21 6.39
N SER A 64 6.32 29.89 6.59
CA SER A 64 7.58 29.18 6.46
C SER A 64 8.11 29.38 5.04
N ALA A 65 9.27 30.01 4.91
CA ALA A 65 9.93 30.16 3.61
C ALA A 65 10.01 28.81 2.91
N PRO A 66 9.81 28.75 1.58
CA PRO A 66 9.89 27.49 0.85
C PRO A 66 11.27 26.87 1.06
N ALA A 67 11.27 25.54 1.19
CA ALA A 67 12.43 24.68 1.04
C ALA A 67 13.48 25.26 0.06
N PRO A 68 14.76 25.39 0.45
CA PRO A 68 15.83 25.50 -0.53
C PRO A 68 15.75 24.29 -1.45
N GLY A 69 15.47 24.51 -2.74
CA GLY A 69 15.13 23.43 -3.69
C GLY A 69 16.19 22.33 -3.77
N TRP A 70 17.45 22.65 -3.44
CA TRP A 70 18.55 21.70 -3.38
C TRP A 70 18.34 20.59 -2.34
N VAL A 71 17.72 20.84 -1.17
CA VAL A 71 17.52 19.80 -0.15
C VAL A 71 16.51 18.76 -0.62
N TYR A 72 15.47 19.21 -1.32
CA TYR A 72 14.48 18.32 -1.95
C TYR A 72 15.13 17.52 -3.09
N ALA A 73 15.88 18.18 -3.98
CA ALA A 73 16.60 17.53 -5.06
C ALA A 73 17.61 16.48 -4.56
N VAL A 74 18.39 16.79 -3.51
CA VAL A 74 19.33 15.84 -2.89
C VAL A 74 18.58 14.67 -2.25
N SER A 75 17.47 14.91 -1.53
CA SER A 75 16.66 13.83 -0.93
C SER A 75 16.09 12.90 -1.99
N GLN A 76 15.56 13.46 -3.08
CA GLN A 76 15.07 12.71 -4.24
C GLN A 76 16.21 11.89 -4.90
N LEU A 77 17.37 12.49 -5.15
CA LEU A 77 18.53 11.80 -5.73
C LEU A 77 19.06 10.66 -4.84
N VAL A 78 19.18 10.89 -3.52
CA VAL A 78 19.64 9.87 -2.57
C VAL A 78 18.64 8.71 -2.50
N LEU A 79 17.34 8.98 -2.45
CA LEU A 79 16.33 7.92 -2.37
C LEU A 79 16.24 7.11 -3.67
N ILE A 80 16.32 7.76 -4.84
CA ILE A 80 16.38 7.08 -6.14
C ILE A 80 17.66 6.24 -6.26
N GLY A 81 18.82 6.80 -5.87
CA GLY A 81 20.09 6.06 -5.86
C GLY A 81 20.05 4.83 -4.94
N ALA A 82 19.51 4.99 -3.72
CA ALA A 82 19.30 3.88 -2.80
C ALA A 82 18.34 2.82 -3.36
N THR A 83 17.29 3.25 -4.08
CA THR A 83 16.33 2.34 -4.76
C THR A 83 17.02 1.54 -5.86
N VAL A 84 17.84 2.17 -6.70
CA VAL A 84 18.60 1.49 -7.77
C VAL A 84 19.60 0.49 -7.18
N LEU A 85 20.37 0.89 -6.16
CA LEU A 85 21.30 0.00 -5.46
C LEU A 85 20.59 -1.18 -4.78
N SER A 86 19.40 -0.93 -4.22
CA SER A 86 18.54 -1.97 -3.63
C SER A 86 18.04 -2.95 -4.68
N GLY A 87 17.56 -2.46 -5.82
CA GLY A 87 17.14 -3.30 -6.95
C GLY A 87 18.30 -4.16 -7.49
N TRP A 88 19.49 -3.57 -7.66
CA TRP A 88 20.70 -4.32 -8.01
C TRP A 88 21.03 -5.40 -6.95
N GLY A 89 20.97 -5.06 -5.67
CA GLY A 89 21.20 -6.00 -4.57
C GLY A 89 20.22 -7.17 -4.56
N VAL A 90 18.93 -6.92 -4.82
CA VAL A 90 17.89 -7.97 -4.96
C VAL A 90 18.18 -8.89 -6.15
N LEU A 91 18.53 -8.33 -7.30
CA LEU A 91 18.88 -9.11 -8.50
C LEU A 91 20.19 -9.89 -8.34
N TYR A 92 21.15 -9.36 -7.57
CA TYR A 92 22.45 -9.99 -7.33
C TYR A 92 22.37 -11.10 -6.26
N LEU A 93 21.66 -10.86 -5.14
CA LEU A 93 21.56 -11.82 -4.03
C LEU A 93 20.47 -12.88 -4.23
N GLY A 94 19.37 -12.53 -4.91
CA GLY A 94 18.24 -13.43 -5.19
C GLY A 94 18.65 -14.80 -5.74
N PRO A 95 19.39 -14.87 -6.86
CA PRO A 95 19.84 -16.14 -7.45
C PRO A 95 20.82 -16.94 -6.58
N ARG A 96 21.55 -16.27 -5.68
CA ARG A 96 22.60 -16.90 -4.85
C ARG A 96 22.06 -17.50 -3.57
N TYR A 97 21.08 -16.85 -2.94
CA TYR A 97 20.62 -17.18 -1.58
C TYR A 97 19.14 -17.55 -1.48
N PHE A 98 18.32 -17.21 -2.49
CA PHE A 98 16.86 -17.37 -2.45
C PHE A 98 16.30 -18.24 -3.60
N LYS A 99 17.17 -19.00 -4.27
CA LYS A 99 16.78 -19.99 -5.29
C LYS A 99 16.12 -21.20 -4.63
N LYS A 100 14.87 -21.48 -5.00
CA LYS A 100 14.12 -22.66 -4.55
C LYS A 100 14.62 -23.92 -5.26
N SER A 101 14.28 -25.10 -4.72
CA SER A 101 14.58 -26.40 -5.34
C SER A 101 13.99 -26.57 -6.75
N SER A 102 12.90 -25.86 -7.07
CA SER A 102 12.31 -25.76 -8.41
C SER A 102 13.07 -24.85 -9.38
N GLY A 103 14.23 -24.31 -8.99
CA GLY A 103 15.01 -23.37 -9.79
C GLY A 103 14.52 -21.91 -9.77
N ALA A 104 13.25 -21.67 -9.42
CA ALA A 104 12.67 -20.34 -9.33
C ALA A 104 13.18 -19.54 -8.12
N ILE A 105 13.20 -18.21 -8.26
CA ILE A 105 13.62 -17.26 -7.21
C ILE A 105 12.41 -16.43 -6.79
N GLU A 106 12.19 -16.30 -5.49
CA GLU A 106 11.15 -15.43 -4.94
C GLU A 106 11.76 -14.08 -4.53
N TYR A 107 11.85 -13.16 -5.50
CA TYR A 107 12.54 -11.87 -5.31
C TYR A 107 11.89 -10.98 -4.25
N THR A 108 10.61 -11.17 -3.94
CA THR A 108 9.91 -10.49 -2.84
C THR A 108 10.50 -10.80 -1.47
N ILE A 109 10.93 -12.04 -1.21
CA ILE A 109 11.62 -12.42 0.03
C ILE A 109 13.05 -11.86 0.03
N ALA A 110 13.75 -11.96 -1.10
CA ALA A 110 15.10 -11.40 -1.26
C ALA A 110 15.15 -9.87 -1.05
N ALA A 111 14.03 -9.17 -1.30
CA ALA A 111 13.90 -7.73 -1.13
C ALA A 111 13.63 -7.26 0.31
N ILE A 112 13.26 -8.14 1.24
CA ILE A 112 12.91 -7.75 2.63
C ILE A 112 14.00 -6.91 3.31
N PRO A 113 15.30 -7.28 3.29
CA PRO A 113 16.35 -6.46 3.92
C PRO A 113 16.49 -5.07 3.28
N PHE A 114 16.28 -5.00 1.96
CA PHE A 114 16.37 -3.77 1.18
C PHE A 114 15.18 -2.84 1.42
N TYR A 115 13.97 -3.37 1.63
CA TYR A 115 12.81 -2.59 2.06
C TYR A 115 13.07 -1.86 3.38
N PHE A 116 13.62 -2.57 4.37
CA PHE A 116 14.00 -1.95 5.65
C PHE A 116 15.14 -0.94 5.49
N ALA A 117 16.15 -1.23 4.65
CA ALA A 117 17.22 -0.26 4.36
C ALA A 117 16.67 1.03 3.72
N LEU A 118 15.77 0.92 2.74
CA LEU A 118 15.12 2.05 2.09
C LEU A 118 14.23 2.86 3.05
N MET A 119 13.47 2.20 3.93
CA MET A 119 12.71 2.86 5.00
C MET A 119 13.62 3.64 5.96
N LEU A 120 14.79 3.10 6.32
CA LEU A 120 15.76 3.80 7.16
C LEU A 120 16.37 5.02 6.45
N VAL A 121 16.67 4.91 5.15
CA VAL A 121 17.12 6.04 4.31
C VAL A 121 16.04 7.11 4.23
N GLU A 122 14.79 6.75 3.91
CA GLU A 122 13.68 7.69 3.85
C GLU A 122 13.44 8.37 5.21
N LEU A 123 13.43 7.61 6.30
CA LEU A 123 13.29 8.14 7.65
C LEU A 123 14.42 9.14 7.99
N ALA A 124 15.68 8.83 7.64
CA ALA A 124 16.81 9.72 7.83
C ALA A 124 16.67 11.02 7.01
N LEU A 125 16.27 10.92 5.75
CA LEU A 125 16.01 12.08 4.88
C LEU A 125 14.85 12.95 5.39
N MET A 126 13.78 12.33 5.94
CA MET A 126 12.68 13.05 6.58
C MET A 126 13.12 13.77 7.87
N GLN A 127 13.91 13.12 8.74
CA GLN A 127 14.42 13.79 9.95
C GLN A 127 15.40 14.91 9.59
N LEU A 128 16.25 14.74 8.58
CA LEU A 128 17.14 15.80 8.07
C LEU A 128 16.33 16.97 7.51
N SER A 129 15.33 16.71 6.66
CA SER A 129 14.44 17.73 6.09
C SER A 129 13.69 18.51 7.17
N LYS A 130 13.29 17.83 8.25
CA LYS A 130 12.67 18.44 9.43
C LYS A 130 13.66 19.27 10.27
N ALA A 131 14.88 18.77 10.49
CA ALA A 131 15.93 19.49 11.22
C ALA A 131 16.34 20.78 10.49
N LEU A 132 16.45 20.72 9.16
CA LEU A 132 16.71 21.86 8.28
C LEU A 132 15.47 22.77 8.07
N ARG A 133 14.30 22.40 8.61
CA ARG A 133 13.00 23.11 8.47
C ARG A 133 12.51 23.28 7.03
N VAL A 134 12.87 22.34 6.16
CA VAL A 134 12.64 22.39 4.70
C VAL A 134 11.30 21.77 4.31
N ALA A 135 10.95 20.63 4.90
CA ALA A 135 9.67 19.95 4.65
C ALA A 135 9.08 19.44 5.98
N GLN A 136 7.76 19.56 6.13
CA GLN A 136 7.05 19.15 7.35
C GLN A 136 5.89 18.18 7.10
N ALA A 137 5.56 17.90 5.84
CA ALA A 137 4.31 17.27 5.45
C ALA A 137 4.39 15.73 5.57
N ALA A 138 5.39 15.11 4.92
CA ALA A 138 5.65 13.67 4.99
C ALA A 138 6.24 13.23 6.33
N ARG A 139 5.70 12.15 6.92
CA ARG A 139 6.07 11.67 8.26
C ARG A 139 5.93 10.15 8.39
N TYR A 140 6.79 9.58 9.22
CA TYR A 140 6.54 8.29 9.87
C TYR A 140 5.81 8.53 11.20
N SER A 141 4.64 7.91 11.39
CA SER A 141 4.08 7.66 12.73
C SER A 141 4.46 6.25 13.15
N LEU A 142 4.90 6.07 14.39
CA LEU A 142 5.28 4.75 14.90
C LEU A 142 4.10 3.77 14.84
N ALA A 143 2.89 4.21 15.19
CA ALA A 143 1.71 3.35 15.19
C ALA A 143 1.26 2.98 13.76
N ASP A 144 1.23 3.95 12.85
CA ASP A 144 0.85 3.71 11.44
C ASP A 144 1.88 2.80 10.73
N SER A 145 3.17 3.06 10.95
CA SER A 145 4.25 2.25 10.37
C SER A 145 4.30 0.84 10.96
N TRP A 146 4.05 0.71 12.28
CA TRP A 146 3.90 -0.56 12.96
C TRP A 146 2.78 -1.39 12.32
N SER A 147 1.57 -0.84 12.24
CA SER A 147 0.41 -1.50 11.63
C SER A 147 0.65 -1.88 10.17
N SER A 148 1.37 -1.05 9.42
CA SER A 148 1.77 -1.39 8.04
C SER A 148 2.69 -2.61 7.98
N ILE A 149 3.76 -2.64 8.80
CA ILE A 149 4.73 -3.73 8.80
C ILE A 149 4.10 -5.04 9.33
N THR A 150 3.27 -4.97 10.38
CA THR A 150 2.60 -6.15 10.95
C THR A 150 1.53 -6.73 10.04
N ALA A 151 0.82 -5.89 9.25
CA ALA A 151 -0.11 -6.37 8.23
C ALA A 151 0.60 -7.17 7.13
N GLY A 152 1.73 -6.67 6.62
CA GLY A 152 2.57 -7.40 5.65
C GLY A 152 3.14 -8.69 6.21
N ALA A 153 3.66 -8.67 7.44
CA ALA A 153 4.17 -9.87 8.10
C ALA A 153 3.06 -10.90 8.38
N THR A 154 1.84 -10.46 8.75
CA THR A 154 0.68 -11.36 8.91
C THR A 154 0.21 -11.91 7.57
N GLN A 155 0.22 -11.10 6.50
CA GLN A 155 -0.01 -11.61 5.15
C GLN A 155 0.97 -12.74 4.82
N GLN A 156 2.28 -12.55 5.04
CA GLN A 156 3.28 -13.59 4.78
C GLN A 156 3.10 -14.83 5.67
N LEU A 157 2.76 -14.65 6.94
CA LEU A 157 2.39 -15.74 7.86
C LEU A 157 1.21 -16.54 7.32
N VAL A 158 0.09 -15.90 6.97
CA VAL A 158 -1.10 -16.58 6.43
C VAL A 158 -0.78 -17.22 5.08
N ILE A 159 0.01 -16.57 4.22
CA ILE A 159 0.56 -17.13 2.97
C ILE A 159 1.31 -18.43 3.25
N VAL A 160 2.15 -18.50 4.28
CA VAL A 160 3.05 -19.63 4.52
C VAL A 160 2.41 -20.78 5.31
N THR A 161 1.54 -20.51 6.28
CA THR A 161 1.01 -21.55 7.19
C THR A 161 -0.40 -22.03 6.86
N VAL A 162 -1.25 -21.20 6.24
CA VAL A 162 -2.64 -21.54 5.90
C VAL A 162 -2.78 -21.71 4.40
N ILE A 163 -2.48 -20.65 3.67
CA ILE A 163 -2.60 -20.57 2.22
C ILE A 163 -1.67 -21.62 1.59
N SER A 164 -0.35 -21.56 1.72
CA SER A 164 0.59 -22.43 0.98
C SER A 164 0.33 -23.94 1.15
N PRO A 165 0.01 -24.48 2.35
CA PRO A 165 -0.37 -25.88 2.51
C PRO A 165 -1.68 -26.24 1.78
N LEU A 166 -2.72 -25.41 1.89
CA LEU A 166 -3.97 -25.58 1.13
C LEU A 166 -3.74 -25.39 -0.38
N LEU A 167 -2.87 -24.45 -0.77
CA LEU A 167 -2.61 -24.08 -2.15
C LEU A 167 -1.80 -25.14 -2.90
N LYS A 168 -0.94 -25.91 -2.21
CA LYS A 168 -0.23 -27.06 -2.81
C LYS A 168 -1.18 -28.13 -3.34
N ALA A 169 -2.43 -28.15 -2.87
CA ALA A 169 -3.49 -29.03 -3.38
C ALA A 169 -4.47 -28.34 -4.35
N ILE A 170 -4.83 -27.07 -4.12
CA ILE A 170 -5.95 -26.40 -4.84
C ILE A 170 -5.78 -24.89 -5.12
N GLY A 171 -4.60 -24.31 -4.93
CA GLY A 171 -4.44 -22.84 -4.90
C GLY A 171 -4.10 -22.16 -6.22
N PRO A 172 -4.13 -20.81 -6.30
CA PRO A 172 -3.82 -20.07 -7.52
C PRO A 172 -2.54 -20.50 -8.24
N TYR A 173 -1.41 -20.68 -7.55
CA TYR A 173 -0.18 -21.16 -8.20
C TYR A 173 -0.26 -22.61 -8.69
N PHE A 174 -0.98 -23.48 -7.97
CA PHE A 174 -1.25 -24.85 -8.41
C PHE A 174 -2.21 -24.88 -9.61
N GLY A 175 -3.28 -24.08 -9.57
CA GLY A 175 -4.22 -23.88 -10.68
C GLY A 175 -3.52 -23.30 -11.91
N TYR A 176 -2.61 -22.33 -11.74
CA TYR A 176 -1.78 -21.81 -12.82
C TYR A 176 -0.91 -22.91 -13.43
N ALA A 177 -0.23 -23.71 -12.60
CA ALA A 177 0.58 -24.84 -13.06
C ALA A 177 -0.27 -25.92 -13.76
N LEU A 178 -1.47 -26.22 -13.25
CA LEU A 178 -2.40 -27.20 -13.81
C LEU A 178 -2.98 -26.74 -15.17
N ILE A 179 -3.37 -25.47 -15.28
CA ILE A 179 -3.81 -24.87 -16.56
C ILE A 179 -2.65 -24.88 -17.56
N TRP A 180 -1.43 -24.55 -17.13
CA TRP A 180 -0.23 -24.64 -17.97
C TRP A 180 0.03 -26.06 -18.46
N GLU A 181 -0.03 -27.05 -17.56
CA GLU A 181 0.23 -28.44 -17.89
C GLU A 181 -0.83 -28.99 -18.86
N LYS A 182 -2.12 -28.79 -18.56
CA LYS A 182 -3.24 -29.44 -19.27
C LYS A 182 -3.81 -28.64 -20.44
N ALA A 183 -3.70 -27.31 -20.42
CA ALA A 183 -4.45 -26.42 -21.31
C ALA A 183 -3.61 -25.27 -21.95
N ALA A 184 -2.28 -25.21 -21.74
CA ALA A 184 -1.45 -24.21 -22.43
C ALA A 184 -1.60 -24.33 -23.95
N LEU A 185 -2.01 -23.23 -24.57
CA LEU A 185 -2.21 -23.09 -26.01
C LEU A 185 -0.88 -22.92 -26.75
N PHE A 186 0.13 -22.39 -26.05
CA PHE A 186 1.47 -22.18 -26.56
C PHE A 186 2.51 -22.49 -25.47
N ARG A 187 3.56 -23.23 -25.84
CA ARG A 187 4.66 -23.61 -24.95
C ARG A 187 6.00 -23.11 -25.53
N PRO A 188 6.36 -21.82 -25.33
CA PRO A 188 7.63 -21.28 -25.77
C PRO A 188 8.79 -21.85 -24.95
N ASP A 189 9.96 -21.84 -25.57
CA ASP A 189 11.22 -22.05 -24.87
C ASP A 189 11.42 -20.96 -23.79
N VAL A 190 11.83 -21.40 -22.61
CA VAL A 190 12.07 -20.56 -21.44
C VAL A 190 13.45 -19.92 -21.44
N ASP A 191 14.39 -20.44 -22.24
CA ASP A 191 15.73 -19.87 -22.39
C ASP A 191 15.74 -18.74 -23.45
N ALA A 192 14.68 -18.62 -24.26
CA ALA A 192 14.52 -17.56 -25.24
C ALA A 192 14.15 -16.20 -24.59
N TRP A 193 15.01 -15.18 -24.73
CA TRP A 193 14.75 -13.85 -24.16
C TRP A 193 13.37 -13.21 -24.46
N PRO A 194 12.68 -13.45 -25.61
CA PRO A 194 11.38 -12.82 -25.86
C PRO A 194 10.27 -13.26 -24.89
N ILE A 195 10.31 -14.50 -24.36
CA ILE A 195 9.27 -14.93 -23.40
C ILE A 195 9.36 -14.16 -22.09
N TRP A 196 10.56 -13.69 -21.70
CA TRP A 196 10.75 -12.88 -20.50
C TRP A 196 10.16 -11.48 -20.66
N ILE A 197 10.27 -10.87 -21.84
CA ILE A 197 9.61 -9.59 -22.15
C ILE A 197 8.09 -9.76 -22.23
N ALA A 198 7.61 -10.80 -22.90
CA ALA A 198 6.18 -11.12 -22.91
C ALA A 198 5.64 -11.38 -21.49
N GLY A 199 6.42 -12.07 -20.65
CA GLY A 199 6.15 -12.30 -19.24
C GLY A 199 6.10 -11.02 -18.40
N PHE A 200 7.01 -10.07 -18.64
CA PHE A 200 7.00 -8.75 -18.01
C PHE A 200 5.71 -7.97 -18.31
N PHE A 201 5.40 -7.78 -19.60
CA PHE A 201 4.17 -7.09 -20.01
C PHE A 201 2.91 -7.81 -19.53
N THR A 202 2.90 -9.15 -19.56
CA THR A 202 1.77 -9.94 -19.08
C THR A 202 1.58 -9.79 -17.57
N ALA A 203 2.65 -9.88 -16.76
CA ALA A 203 2.57 -9.73 -15.32
C ALA A 203 2.07 -8.33 -14.92
N ASP A 204 2.53 -7.28 -15.60
CA ASP A 204 2.12 -5.90 -15.33
C ASP A 204 0.68 -5.60 -15.80
N PHE A 205 0.28 -6.11 -16.97
CA PHE A 205 -1.10 -6.03 -17.45
C PHE A 205 -2.08 -6.79 -16.55
N ALA A 206 -1.68 -7.99 -16.10
CA ALA A 206 -2.46 -8.81 -15.18
C ALA A 206 -2.61 -8.13 -13.82
N TYR A 207 -1.54 -7.47 -13.33
CA TYR A 207 -1.60 -6.63 -12.14
C TYR A 207 -2.56 -5.45 -12.33
N TYR A 208 -2.45 -4.69 -13.42
CA TYR A 208 -3.32 -3.54 -13.70
C TYR A 208 -4.83 -3.91 -13.61
N TRP A 209 -5.23 -5.02 -14.25
CA TRP A 209 -6.63 -5.45 -14.23
C TRP A 209 -7.08 -5.96 -12.85
N ALA A 210 -6.24 -6.74 -12.16
CA ALA A 210 -6.52 -7.18 -10.80
C ALA A 210 -6.68 -5.97 -9.87
N HIS A 211 -5.79 -4.99 -9.95
CA HIS A 211 -5.79 -3.79 -9.13
C HIS A 211 -7.01 -2.89 -9.41
N ARG A 212 -7.33 -2.64 -10.69
CA ARG A 212 -8.57 -1.97 -11.09
C ARG A 212 -9.81 -2.70 -10.59
N PHE A 213 -9.80 -4.03 -10.56
CA PHE A 213 -10.89 -4.83 -10.02
C PHE A 213 -10.99 -4.68 -8.49
N TYR A 214 -9.88 -4.58 -7.75
CA TYR A 214 -9.91 -4.33 -6.31
C TYR A 214 -10.55 -3.00 -5.93
N HIS A 215 -10.41 -1.96 -6.77
CA HIS A 215 -11.06 -0.66 -6.54
C HIS A 215 -12.52 -0.60 -6.98
N THR A 216 -12.94 -1.47 -7.89
CA THR A 216 -14.31 -1.47 -8.45
C THR A 216 -15.21 -2.52 -7.80
N ASN A 217 -14.68 -3.63 -7.29
CA ASN A 217 -15.47 -4.66 -6.61
C ASN A 217 -15.47 -4.48 -5.07
N GLN A 218 -16.64 -4.48 -4.42
CA GLN A 218 -16.74 -4.22 -2.97
C GLN A 218 -16.09 -5.30 -2.11
N LEU A 219 -16.16 -6.58 -2.50
CA LEU A 219 -15.54 -7.69 -1.77
C LEU A 219 -14.02 -7.68 -1.90
N PHE A 220 -13.47 -7.29 -3.05
CA PHE A 220 -12.03 -7.16 -3.21
C PHE A 220 -11.49 -5.88 -2.57
N TRP A 221 -12.25 -4.77 -2.64
CA TRP A 221 -11.98 -3.57 -1.86
C TRP A 221 -11.95 -3.86 -0.35
N ALA A 222 -12.76 -4.81 0.15
CA ALA A 222 -12.80 -5.14 1.57
C ALA A 222 -11.40 -5.48 2.13
N GLY A 223 -10.61 -6.27 1.40
CA GLY A 223 -9.21 -6.56 1.72
C GLY A 223 -8.22 -5.52 1.18
N HIS A 224 -8.42 -4.98 -0.02
CA HIS A 224 -7.47 -4.03 -0.60
C HIS A 224 -7.44 -2.68 0.12
N GLN A 225 -8.53 -2.25 0.77
CA GLN A 225 -8.53 -1.03 1.58
C GLN A 225 -7.59 -1.11 2.79
N VAL A 226 -7.14 -2.30 3.19
CA VAL A 226 -6.06 -2.46 4.19
C VAL A 226 -4.85 -1.67 3.72
N HIS A 227 -4.45 -1.83 2.47
CA HIS A 227 -3.34 -1.09 1.86
C HIS A 227 -3.56 0.43 1.88
N HIS A 228 -4.76 0.86 1.48
CA HIS A 228 -5.16 2.27 1.49
C HIS A 228 -5.40 2.85 2.89
N SER A 229 -5.38 2.06 3.97
CA SER A 229 -5.76 2.54 5.31
C SER A 229 -4.66 3.31 6.07
N SER A 230 -3.46 3.46 5.50
CA SER A 230 -2.36 4.20 6.16
C SER A 230 -2.70 5.69 6.26
N GLU A 231 -2.61 6.26 7.47
CA GLU A 231 -2.84 7.69 7.69
C GLU A 231 -1.64 8.54 7.21
N HIS A 232 -0.46 7.93 7.07
CA HIS A 232 0.73 8.56 6.52
C HIS A 232 1.27 7.79 5.32
N TYR A 233 1.59 8.52 4.25
CA TYR A 233 2.15 7.93 3.03
C TYR A 233 3.67 7.99 3.04
N ASN A 234 4.28 6.81 3.18
CA ASN A 234 5.73 6.58 3.23
C ASN A 234 6.02 5.13 2.87
N LEU A 235 7.29 4.71 2.80
CA LEU A 235 7.64 3.38 2.30
C LEU A 235 7.10 2.23 3.16
N SER A 236 6.71 2.46 4.42
CA SER A 236 6.03 1.43 5.20
C SER A 236 4.65 1.09 4.64
N THR A 237 3.94 2.03 4.00
CA THR A 237 2.62 1.82 3.37
C THR A 237 2.66 0.69 2.34
N ALA A 238 3.78 0.52 1.62
CA ALA A 238 4.00 -0.59 0.70
C ALA A 238 3.86 -1.98 1.37
N LEU A 239 4.23 -2.07 2.65
CA LEU A 239 4.15 -3.30 3.44
C LEU A 239 2.76 -3.53 4.05
N ARG A 240 1.85 -2.54 4.04
CA ARG A 240 0.49 -2.68 4.56
C ARG A 240 -0.35 -3.56 3.63
N GLN A 241 -0.22 -4.87 3.75
CA GLN A 241 -0.81 -5.82 2.82
C GLN A 241 -1.89 -6.69 3.46
N SER A 242 -2.86 -7.15 2.66
CA SER A 242 -3.93 -8.03 3.14
C SER A 242 -3.72 -9.49 2.73
N TRP A 243 -3.98 -10.41 3.65
CA TRP A 243 -4.03 -11.85 3.36
C TRP A 243 -5.12 -12.19 2.34
N TRP A 244 -6.22 -11.44 2.30
CA TRP A 244 -7.31 -11.64 1.32
C TRP A 244 -6.85 -11.38 -0.11
N GLN A 245 -6.06 -10.31 -0.30
CA GLN A 245 -5.50 -9.95 -1.60
C GLN A 245 -4.56 -11.05 -2.12
N ALA A 246 -3.76 -11.67 -1.25
CA ALA A 246 -2.90 -12.79 -1.62
C ALA A 246 -3.69 -14.08 -1.97
N ALA A 247 -4.82 -14.33 -1.29
CA ALA A 247 -5.65 -15.50 -1.54
C ALA A 247 -6.46 -15.39 -2.84
N CYS A 248 -7.15 -14.26 -3.04
CA CYS A 248 -8.12 -14.10 -4.14
C CYS A 248 -7.57 -13.34 -5.34
N GLY A 249 -6.54 -12.50 -5.16
CA GLY A 249 -5.97 -11.70 -6.24
C GLY A 249 -5.28 -12.52 -7.33
N GLU A 250 -4.62 -13.60 -6.93
CA GLU A 250 -3.93 -14.50 -7.86
C GLU A 250 -4.91 -15.33 -8.74
N LEU A 251 -6.18 -15.46 -8.35
CA LEU A 251 -7.20 -16.12 -9.19
C LEU A 251 -7.50 -15.36 -10.48
N LEU A 252 -7.47 -14.01 -10.43
CA LEU A 252 -7.75 -13.14 -11.59
C LEU A 252 -6.67 -13.25 -12.67
N LYS A 253 -5.51 -13.82 -12.32
CA LYS A 253 -4.32 -13.95 -13.17
C LYS A 253 -4.19 -15.33 -13.83
N LEU A 254 -5.04 -16.30 -13.45
CA LEU A 254 -5.05 -17.65 -14.01
C LEU A 254 -5.17 -17.73 -15.55
N PRO A 255 -5.92 -16.85 -16.27
CA PRO A 255 -6.02 -16.93 -17.73
C PRO A 255 -4.67 -16.82 -18.47
N PHE A 256 -3.67 -16.18 -17.87
CA PHE A 256 -2.33 -16.03 -18.47
C PHE A 256 -1.53 -17.34 -18.47
N ALA A 257 -1.95 -18.35 -17.70
CA ALA A 257 -1.41 -19.71 -17.73
C ALA A 257 -1.69 -20.46 -19.04
N LEU A 258 -2.48 -19.90 -19.96
CA LEU A 258 -2.63 -20.42 -21.32
C LEU A 258 -1.45 -20.06 -22.23
N PHE A 259 -0.61 -19.08 -21.84
CA PHE A 259 0.40 -18.45 -22.71
C PHE A 259 1.78 -18.28 -22.09
N ILE A 260 1.87 -18.00 -20.78
CA ILE A 260 3.14 -17.69 -20.09
C ILE A 260 3.53 -18.84 -19.14
N PRO A 261 4.75 -19.43 -19.27
CA PRO A 261 5.24 -20.47 -18.37
C PRO A 261 5.22 -20.05 -16.90
N PRO A 262 4.87 -20.94 -15.94
CA PRO A 262 4.71 -20.60 -14.52
C PRO A 262 5.95 -19.93 -13.90
N GLN A 263 7.15 -20.38 -14.26
CA GLN A 263 8.41 -19.79 -13.76
C GLN A 263 8.65 -18.36 -14.26
N VAL A 264 8.33 -18.10 -15.54
CA VAL A 264 8.45 -16.78 -16.16
C VAL A 264 7.43 -15.84 -15.54
N TYR A 265 6.20 -16.30 -15.34
CA TYR A 265 5.14 -15.53 -14.70
C TYR A 265 5.45 -15.19 -13.24
N LEU A 266 5.89 -16.17 -12.45
CA LEU A 266 6.24 -16.01 -11.03
C LEU A 266 7.37 -14.99 -10.85
N ILE A 267 8.44 -15.11 -11.62
CA ILE A 267 9.59 -14.19 -11.53
C ILE A 267 9.17 -12.78 -11.93
N ASN A 268 8.51 -12.60 -13.08
CA ASN A 268 8.06 -11.27 -13.51
C ASN A 268 7.06 -10.63 -12.54
N SER A 269 6.14 -11.41 -11.97
CA SER A 269 5.20 -10.92 -10.94
C SER A 269 5.89 -10.55 -9.63
N SER A 270 6.95 -11.27 -9.25
CA SER A 270 7.76 -10.92 -8.08
C SER A 270 8.56 -9.63 -8.30
N LEU A 271 9.14 -9.43 -9.50
CA LEU A 271 9.84 -8.20 -9.87
C LEU A 271 8.89 -7.00 -9.97
N ASN A 272 7.68 -7.21 -10.49
CA ASN A 272 6.60 -6.23 -10.51
C ASN A 272 6.24 -5.78 -9.08
N THR A 273 6.09 -6.73 -8.16
CA THR A 273 5.86 -6.45 -6.72
C THR A 273 7.03 -5.69 -6.09
N VAL A 274 8.28 -6.05 -6.39
CA VAL A 274 9.48 -5.34 -5.88
C VAL A 274 9.54 -3.90 -6.38
N TYR A 275 9.17 -3.65 -7.63
CA TYR A 275 9.08 -2.29 -8.17
C TYR A 275 8.04 -1.43 -7.44
N GLN A 276 6.89 -2.00 -7.08
CA GLN A 276 5.83 -1.24 -6.39
C GLN A 276 6.21 -0.75 -4.99
N PHE A 277 7.32 -1.20 -4.41
CA PHE A 277 7.75 -0.73 -3.09
C PHE A 277 8.08 0.78 -3.11
N TRP A 278 8.97 1.23 -4.00
CA TRP A 278 9.54 2.58 -3.93
C TRP A 278 8.58 3.72 -4.33
N VAL A 279 7.46 3.40 -5.00
CA VAL A 279 6.43 4.40 -5.37
C VAL A 279 5.65 4.94 -4.16
N HIS A 280 5.82 4.34 -2.97
CA HIS A 280 5.20 4.78 -1.72
C HIS A 280 6.01 5.87 -1.02
N THR A 281 6.18 7.05 -1.65
CA THR A 281 6.91 8.17 -1.01
C THR A 281 6.39 9.54 -1.43
N CYS A 282 6.60 10.52 -0.54
CA CYS A 282 6.43 11.95 -0.80
C CYS A 282 7.77 12.71 -0.98
N LEU A 283 8.92 12.03 -0.82
CA LEU A 283 10.25 12.64 -1.00
C LEU A 283 10.70 12.76 -2.46
N VAL A 284 10.01 12.08 -3.38
CA VAL A 284 10.23 12.18 -4.83
C VAL A 284 9.01 12.89 -5.42
N ASP A 285 9.20 14.03 -6.08
CA ASP A 285 8.07 14.81 -6.59
C ASP A 285 7.61 14.25 -7.95
N ARG A 286 8.12 14.83 -9.03
CA ARG A 286 7.89 14.43 -10.42
C ARG A 286 9.20 14.05 -11.09
N LEU A 287 9.11 13.06 -11.98
CA LEU A 287 10.23 12.54 -12.78
C LEU A 287 10.16 12.90 -14.27
N GLY A 288 9.23 13.79 -14.66
CA GLY A 288 9.17 14.32 -16.02
C GLY A 288 8.80 13.25 -17.06
N PRO A 289 9.50 13.14 -18.21
CA PRO A 289 9.12 12.20 -19.27
C PRO A 289 9.06 10.72 -18.88
N ILE A 290 9.77 10.30 -17.83
CA ILE A 290 9.68 8.94 -17.28
C ILE A 290 8.24 8.60 -16.86
N GLU A 291 7.49 9.61 -16.39
CA GLU A 291 6.09 9.51 -15.95
C GLU A 291 5.12 9.28 -17.11
N TRP A 292 5.56 9.29 -18.36
CA TRP A 292 4.70 8.90 -19.49
C TRP A 292 4.56 7.38 -19.60
N PHE A 293 5.59 6.64 -19.17
CA PHE A 293 5.69 5.18 -19.33
C PHE A 293 5.59 4.43 -17.99
N PHE A 294 6.24 4.94 -16.95
CA PHE A 294 6.36 4.25 -15.67
C PHE A 294 5.44 4.83 -14.59
N SER A 295 4.97 3.95 -13.70
CA SER A 295 4.32 4.35 -12.44
C SER A 295 5.37 4.96 -11.51
N THR A 296 5.08 6.15 -10.97
CA THR A 296 6.02 6.90 -10.13
C THR A 296 5.33 7.29 -8.82
N PRO A 297 6.09 7.77 -7.81
CA PRO A 297 5.52 8.33 -6.60
C PRO A 297 4.41 9.36 -6.84
N SER A 298 4.50 10.19 -7.91
CA SER A 298 3.42 11.12 -8.30
C SER A 298 2.11 10.42 -8.64
N HIS A 299 2.17 9.41 -9.51
CA HIS A 299 0.98 8.63 -9.89
C HIS A 299 0.36 7.89 -8.70
N HIS A 300 1.22 7.33 -7.83
CA HIS A 300 0.77 6.48 -6.73
C HIS A 300 0.24 7.28 -5.52
N ARG A 301 0.69 8.52 -5.31
CA ARG A 301 0.04 9.45 -4.37
C ARG A 301 -1.42 9.74 -4.75
N VAL A 302 -1.68 10.00 -6.03
CA VAL A 302 -3.04 10.21 -6.56
C VAL A 302 -3.90 8.94 -6.39
N HIS A 303 -3.29 7.78 -6.55
CA HIS A 303 -3.95 6.49 -6.33
C HIS A 303 -4.36 6.27 -4.85
N HIS A 304 -3.52 6.71 -3.90
CA HIS A 304 -3.75 6.62 -2.45
C HIS A 304 -4.56 7.78 -1.85
N ASP A 305 -4.98 8.77 -2.63
CA ASP A 305 -5.98 9.74 -2.16
C ASP A 305 -7.29 9.00 -1.83
N ARG A 306 -7.76 9.15 -0.58
CA ARG A 306 -8.94 8.46 -0.04
C ARG A 306 -10.23 8.63 -0.86
N ARG A 307 -10.28 9.61 -1.77
CA ARG A 307 -11.42 9.99 -2.63
C ARG A 307 -11.28 9.43 -4.06
N VAL A 308 -10.10 9.00 -4.48
CA VAL A 308 -9.73 8.71 -5.86
C VAL A 308 -9.59 7.21 -6.11
N HIS A 309 -10.01 6.75 -7.29
CA HIS A 309 -9.84 5.38 -7.78
C HIS A 309 -9.38 5.45 -9.23
N LYS A 310 -8.09 5.73 -9.40
CA LYS A 310 -7.37 6.00 -10.67
C LYS A 310 -5.93 5.47 -10.49
N ASN A 311 -5.13 5.48 -11.57
CA ASN A 311 -3.71 5.10 -11.57
C ASN A 311 -3.47 3.69 -10.97
N PHE A 312 -3.96 2.64 -11.65
CA PHE A 312 -3.86 1.25 -11.20
C PHE A 312 -2.60 0.50 -11.68
N GLY A 313 -1.77 1.08 -12.56
CA GLY A 313 -0.58 0.45 -13.13
C GLY A 313 0.52 0.17 -12.11
N GLY A 314 1.11 -1.02 -12.16
CA GLY A 314 2.14 -1.46 -11.20
C GLY A 314 3.52 -0.90 -11.52
N VAL A 315 4.10 -1.34 -12.64
CA VAL A 315 5.35 -0.82 -13.20
C VAL A 315 5.05 0.21 -14.29
N LEU A 316 4.08 -0.05 -15.16
CA LEU A 316 3.78 0.83 -16.29
C LEU A 316 2.46 1.59 -16.07
N ILE A 317 2.51 2.91 -16.19
CA ILE A 317 1.32 3.78 -16.16
C ILE A 317 0.59 3.79 -17.51
N ILE A 318 1.16 3.16 -18.55
CA ILE A 318 0.58 3.15 -19.92
C ILE A 318 -0.83 2.54 -19.94
N TRP A 319 -1.10 1.54 -19.10
CA TRP A 319 -2.42 0.90 -19.02
C TRP A 319 -3.51 1.87 -18.56
N ASP A 320 -3.19 2.74 -17.60
CA ASP A 320 -4.10 3.80 -17.16
C ASP A 320 -4.40 4.82 -18.25
N ARG A 321 -3.41 5.12 -19.10
CA ARG A 321 -3.58 6.00 -20.26
C ARG A 321 -4.47 5.34 -21.33
N ILE A 322 -4.20 4.07 -21.65
CA ILE A 322 -4.94 3.28 -22.66
C ILE A 322 -6.40 3.07 -22.23
N PHE A 323 -6.66 2.73 -20.96
CA PHE A 323 -7.99 2.35 -20.47
C PHE A 323 -8.72 3.46 -19.69
N GLY A 324 -8.29 4.72 -19.83
CA GLY A 324 -9.00 5.90 -19.29
C GLY A 324 -9.02 6.02 -17.76
N SER A 325 -8.08 5.38 -17.06
CA SER A 325 -7.94 5.45 -15.60
C SER A 325 -6.76 6.31 -15.12
N PHE A 326 -6.06 7.00 -16.02
CA PHE A 326 -5.04 7.98 -15.65
C PHE A 326 -5.63 9.25 -15.00
N LEU A 327 -4.91 9.82 -14.03
CA LEU A 327 -5.13 11.14 -13.44
C LEU A 327 -3.78 11.73 -13.01
N ASP A 328 -3.47 12.96 -13.47
CA ASP A 328 -2.26 13.69 -13.10
C ASP A 328 -2.38 14.35 -11.71
N GLU A 329 -1.32 14.34 -10.91
CA GLU A 329 -1.32 14.87 -9.53
C GLU A 329 -1.69 16.37 -9.45
N ALA A 330 -1.33 17.17 -10.45
CA ALA A 330 -1.72 18.58 -10.48
C ALA A 330 -3.16 18.78 -10.97
N GLU A 331 -3.71 17.87 -11.78
CA GLU A 331 -5.17 17.85 -12.02
C GLU A 331 -5.91 17.51 -10.73
N ASP A 332 -5.46 16.50 -9.99
CA ASP A 332 -6.05 16.07 -8.72
C ASP A 332 -6.07 17.20 -7.67
N VAL A 333 -4.90 17.84 -7.44
CA VAL A 333 -4.78 19.01 -6.56
C VAL A 333 -5.71 20.15 -6.99
N ARG A 334 -5.82 20.46 -8.29
CA ARG A 334 -6.75 21.49 -8.79
C ARG A 334 -8.22 21.08 -8.61
N ARG A 335 -8.55 19.81 -8.83
CA ARG A 335 -9.91 19.27 -8.78
C ARG A 335 -10.51 19.31 -7.38
N TYR A 336 -9.68 19.15 -6.35
CA TYR A 336 -10.10 19.11 -4.96
C TYR A 336 -9.65 20.31 -4.09
N ASN A 337 -8.85 21.23 -4.65
CA ASN A 337 -8.47 22.52 -4.08
C ASN A 337 -7.85 22.40 -2.67
N TRP A 338 -6.59 21.93 -2.62
CA TRP A 338 -5.89 21.45 -1.41
C TRP A 338 -4.40 21.85 -1.40
N ASP A 339 -3.83 22.21 -0.23
CA ASP A 339 -2.40 22.53 -0.11
C ASP A 339 -1.56 21.30 0.31
N ARG A 340 -0.90 20.72 -0.70
CA ARG A 340 0.08 19.63 -0.57
C ARG A 340 1.18 19.88 0.46
N LYS A 341 1.55 21.14 0.76
CA LYS A 341 2.62 21.47 1.73
C LYS A 341 2.15 21.54 3.17
N GLN A 342 0.86 21.74 3.42
CA GLN A 342 0.31 21.94 4.76
C GLN A 342 -0.53 20.75 5.24
N GLU A 343 -1.18 20.03 4.31
CA GLU A 343 -2.35 19.22 4.63
C GLU A 343 -2.22 17.74 4.18
N GLU A 344 -0.99 17.25 3.98
CA GLU A 344 -0.67 15.89 3.50
C GLU A 344 -1.30 14.75 4.33
N ILE A 345 -1.58 15.00 5.61
CA ILE A 345 -2.12 13.99 6.53
C ILE A 345 -3.66 13.82 6.40
N GLU A 346 -4.38 14.77 5.80
CA GLU A 346 -5.83 14.62 5.59
C GLU A 346 -6.18 14.04 4.20
N LEU A 347 -5.17 13.72 3.38
CA LEU A 347 -5.32 13.18 2.02
C LEU A 347 -5.40 11.65 1.99
N TYR A 348 -4.39 10.98 2.54
CA TYR A 348 -4.22 9.52 2.46
C TYR A 348 -5.05 8.77 3.51
N GLY A 349 -5.28 7.48 3.31
CA GLY A 349 -6.14 6.68 4.17
C GLY A 349 -7.42 6.25 3.45
N VAL A 350 -8.39 5.78 4.23
CA VAL A 350 -9.74 5.47 3.75
C VAL A 350 -10.73 6.52 4.24
N ILE A 351 -11.82 6.77 3.49
CA ILE A 351 -12.85 7.78 3.83
C ILE A 351 -13.38 7.63 5.27
N ARG A 352 -13.42 6.40 5.78
CA ARG A 352 -13.71 6.08 7.18
C ARG A 352 -12.49 5.38 7.76
N PRO A 353 -11.60 6.09 8.49
CA PRO A 353 -10.40 5.50 9.08
C PRO A 353 -10.71 4.26 9.91
N VAL A 354 -9.82 3.27 9.88
CA VAL A 354 -9.96 2.08 10.72
C VAL A 354 -9.73 2.49 12.16
N GLU A 355 -10.70 2.25 13.04
CA GLU A 355 -10.62 2.72 14.43
C GLU A 355 -9.71 1.86 15.34
N SER A 356 -8.71 1.19 14.78
CA SER A 356 -7.78 0.31 15.51
C SER A 356 -6.45 0.12 14.80
N TRP A 357 -5.36 0.07 15.57
CA TRP A 357 -4.03 -0.34 15.13
C TRP A 357 -3.81 -1.86 15.15
N LEU A 358 -4.74 -2.62 15.74
CA LEU A 358 -4.71 -4.09 15.76
C LEU A 358 -4.80 -4.64 14.34
N GLU A 359 -3.83 -5.48 13.99
CA GLU A 359 -3.74 -6.12 12.69
C GLU A 359 -5.04 -6.86 12.29
N PRO A 360 -5.69 -7.67 13.17
CA PRO A 360 -6.97 -8.27 12.83
C PRO A 360 -8.07 -7.25 12.53
N CYS A 361 -8.12 -6.14 13.27
CA CYS A 361 -9.12 -5.10 13.01
C CYS A 361 -8.90 -4.44 11.65
N LEU A 362 -7.64 -4.19 11.26
CA LEU A 362 -7.28 -3.71 9.93
C LEU A 362 -7.76 -4.69 8.84
N GLN A 363 -7.43 -5.97 8.96
CA GLN A 363 -7.83 -6.99 7.97
C GLN A 363 -9.36 -7.18 7.85
N TYR A 364 -10.10 -7.12 8.96
CA TYR A 364 -11.52 -7.52 8.99
C TYR A 364 -12.53 -6.36 8.88
N THR A 365 -12.14 -5.10 9.08
CA THR A 365 -13.06 -3.92 9.04
C THR A 365 -13.86 -3.82 7.74
N GLY A 366 -13.25 -4.18 6.60
CA GLY A 366 -13.92 -4.20 5.31
C GLY A 366 -15.06 -5.22 5.23
N PHE A 367 -14.79 -6.44 5.67
CA PHE A 367 -15.77 -7.54 5.69
C PHE A 367 -16.88 -7.26 6.71
N GLN A 368 -16.55 -6.68 7.87
CA GLN A 368 -17.54 -6.22 8.84
C GLN A 368 -18.48 -5.16 8.25
N THR A 369 -17.96 -4.24 7.42
CA THR A 369 -18.78 -3.26 6.69
C THR A 369 -19.75 -3.93 5.71
N ILE A 370 -19.30 -4.96 4.97
CA ILE A 370 -20.15 -5.76 4.08
C ILE A 370 -21.23 -6.50 4.87
N LEU A 371 -20.84 -7.25 5.91
CA LEU A 371 -21.76 -8.00 6.78
C LEU A 371 -22.80 -7.08 7.44
N GLY A 372 -22.40 -5.88 7.85
CA GLY A 372 -23.30 -4.86 8.38
C GLY A 372 -24.34 -4.37 7.35
N ARG A 373 -23.96 -4.22 6.08
CA ARG A 373 -24.89 -3.90 4.98
C ARG A 373 -25.86 -5.05 4.70
N ILE A 374 -25.35 -6.29 4.63
CA ILE A 374 -26.17 -7.50 4.44
C ILE A 374 -27.19 -7.64 5.58
N LYS A 375 -26.73 -7.62 6.84
CA LYS A 375 -27.59 -7.74 8.03
C LYS A 375 -28.66 -6.64 8.07
N ARG A 376 -28.30 -5.39 7.78
CA ARG A 376 -29.25 -4.27 7.74
C ARG A 376 -30.29 -4.44 6.63
N HIS A 377 -29.90 -4.89 5.44
CA HIS A 377 -30.85 -5.14 4.36
C HIS A 377 -31.79 -6.29 4.72
N PHE A 378 -31.25 -7.43 5.14
CA PHE A 378 -32.01 -8.62 5.52
C PHE A 378 -33.04 -8.35 6.62
N LEU A 379 -32.65 -7.63 7.69
CA LEU A 379 -33.56 -7.33 8.81
C LEU A 379 -34.65 -6.30 8.49
N ILE A 380 -34.46 -5.42 7.50
CA ILE A 380 -35.42 -4.34 7.17
C ILE A 380 -36.29 -4.71 5.96
N LYS A 381 -35.75 -5.45 4.99
CA LYS A 381 -36.37 -5.69 3.67
C LYS A 381 -36.46 -7.18 3.29
N GLY A 382 -35.99 -8.10 4.14
CA GLY A 382 -35.88 -9.51 3.82
C GLY A 382 -34.67 -9.84 2.92
N PHE A 383 -34.56 -11.10 2.49
CA PHE A 383 -33.49 -11.53 1.60
C PHE A 383 -33.80 -11.20 0.14
N SER A 384 -32.81 -10.65 -0.57
CA SER A 384 -32.83 -10.50 -2.03
C SER A 384 -31.47 -10.91 -2.57
N LEU A 385 -31.44 -11.91 -3.45
CA LEU A 385 -30.20 -12.38 -4.09
C LEU A 385 -29.55 -11.27 -4.93
N VAL A 386 -30.36 -10.44 -5.59
CA VAL A 386 -29.88 -9.31 -6.42
C VAL A 386 -29.20 -8.25 -5.55
N GLU A 387 -29.80 -7.84 -4.44
CA GLU A 387 -29.17 -6.84 -3.58
C GLU A 387 -28.00 -7.43 -2.78
N PHE A 388 -28.04 -8.72 -2.41
CA PHE A 388 -26.89 -9.43 -1.84
C PHE A 388 -25.69 -9.41 -2.79
N ALA A 389 -25.90 -9.79 -4.07
CA ALA A 389 -24.87 -9.70 -5.09
C ALA A 389 -24.39 -8.25 -5.31
N ARG A 390 -25.32 -7.28 -5.33
CA ARG A 390 -24.98 -5.85 -5.45
C ARG A 390 -24.11 -5.36 -4.30
N ILE A 391 -24.37 -5.77 -3.05
CA ILE A 391 -23.56 -5.41 -1.89
C ILE A 391 -22.14 -5.97 -2.00
N LEU A 392 -21.96 -7.14 -2.62
CA LEU A 392 -20.64 -7.75 -2.84
C LEU A 392 -19.89 -7.18 -4.06
N VAL A 393 -20.62 -6.75 -5.10
CA VAL A 393 -20.02 -6.32 -6.37
C VAL A 393 -19.82 -4.80 -6.46
N VAL A 394 -20.76 -3.97 -5.99
CA VAL A 394 -20.72 -2.51 -6.20
C VAL A 394 -19.79 -1.84 -5.19
N GLY A 395 -18.50 -1.83 -5.52
CA GLY A 395 -17.43 -1.20 -4.76
C GLY A 395 -17.34 0.32 -4.95
N PRO A 396 -16.36 0.97 -4.32
CA PRO A 396 -16.31 2.43 -4.25
C PRO A 396 -15.97 3.08 -5.62
N GLY A 397 -15.31 2.34 -6.52
CA GLY A 397 -15.10 2.73 -7.93
C GLY A 397 -16.38 3.00 -8.74
N TRP A 398 -17.55 2.53 -8.29
CA TRP A 398 -18.85 2.82 -8.92
C TRP A 398 -19.48 4.14 -8.43
N THR A 399 -18.96 4.76 -7.38
CA THR A 399 -19.56 5.98 -6.81
C THR A 399 -19.26 7.20 -7.70
N THR A 400 -20.32 7.80 -8.24
CA THR A 400 -20.21 8.95 -9.15
C THR A 400 -19.63 10.18 -8.45
N VAL A 401 -18.95 11.01 -9.24
CA VAL A 401 -18.31 12.27 -8.81
C VAL A 401 -19.25 13.19 -8.01
N MET A 402 -20.56 13.13 -8.25
CA MET A 402 -21.58 13.91 -7.54
C MET A 402 -21.60 13.67 -6.02
N GLN A 403 -21.40 12.44 -5.55
CA GLN A 403 -21.34 12.14 -4.11
C GLN A 403 -19.99 12.51 -3.45
N LYS A 404 -18.97 12.82 -4.25
CA LYS A 404 -17.60 13.09 -3.76
C LYS A 404 -17.35 14.56 -3.39
N ARG A 405 -18.27 15.47 -3.73
CA ARG A 405 -18.14 16.91 -3.45
C ARG A 405 -18.20 17.28 -1.95
N THR A 406 -18.74 16.42 -1.10
CA THR A 406 -18.85 16.64 0.36
C THR A 406 -17.80 15.88 1.18
N LEU A 407 -16.69 15.46 0.56
CA LEU A 407 -15.61 14.66 1.20
C LEU A 407 -14.44 15.50 1.74
N ARG A 408 -14.69 16.71 2.26
CA ARG A 408 -13.80 17.22 3.32
C ARG A 408 -14.21 16.48 4.60
N PRO A 409 -13.32 15.72 5.26
CA PRO A 409 -13.60 15.28 6.62
C PRO A 409 -13.96 16.52 7.45
N THR A 410 -14.89 16.42 8.39
CA THR A 410 -15.06 17.54 9.33
C THR A 410 -13.73 17.76 10.05
N LYS A 411 -13.44 18.98 10.50
CA LYS A 411 -12.17 19.23 11.22
C LYS A 411 -12.01 18.31 12.45
N ASP A 412 -13.14 17.89 13.05
CA ASP A 412 -13.17 16.87 14.10
C ASP A 412 -12.81 15.46 13.57
N ASP A 413 -13.30 15.04 12.40
CA ASP A 413 -12.92 13.77 11.77
C ASP A 413 -11.46 13.75 11.28
N ALA A 414 -10.95 14.87 10.76
CA ALA A 414 -9.54 15.05 10.42
C ALA A 414 -8.64 15.12 11.67
N SER A 415 -9.14 15.67 12.78
CA SER A 415 -8.42 15.70 14.07
C SER A 415 -8.19 14.32 14.69
N ARG A 416 -8.86 13.26 14.17
CA ARG A 416 -8.66 11.87 14.57
C ARG A 416 -7.32 11.27 14.16
N LEU A 417 -6.38 12.09 13.67
CA LEU A 417 -4.95 11.82 13.68
C LEU A 417 -4.52 11.15 14.99
N ARG A 418 -4.33 9.83 14.96
CA ARG A 418 -4.21 8.98 16.14
C ARG A 418 -2.85 9.18 16.83
N LEU A 419 -2.87 10.13 17.78
CA LEU A 419 -1.79 10.55 18.67
C LEU A 419 -0.49 11.00 17.99
N ARG A 420 -0.18 12.29 18.17
CA ARG A 420 1.15 12.86 17.86
C ARG A 420 2.32 12.22 18.64
N ARG A 421 2.04 11.46 19.71
CA ARG A 421 3.00 10.59 20.42
C ARG A 421 2.26 9.38 21.00
N PRO A 422 2.54 8.13 20.57
CA PRO A 422 1.92 6.95 21.16
C PRO A 422 2.45 6.62 22.55
N PHE A 423 3.63 7.14 22.96
CA PHE A 423 4.22 6.93 24.28
C PHE A 423 4.57 8.25 24.97
N SER A 424 4.33 8.30 26.28
CA SER A 424 4.75 9.39 27.18
C SER A 424 6.20 9.24 27.68
N SER A 425 6.74 8.01 27.68
CA SER A 425 8.05 7.66 28.20
C SER A 425 9.00 7.15 27.11
N HIS A 426 10.22 7.66 27.08
CA HIS A 426 11.30 7.16 26.22
C HIS A 426 11.67 5.71 26.56
N VAL A 427 11.56 5.30 27.83
CA VAL A 427 11.82 3.92 28.28
C VAL A 427 10.83 2.95 27.65
N VAL A 428 9.54 3.30 27.64
CA VAL A 428 8.49 2.50 26.98
C VAL A 428 8.68 2.48 25.47
N ALA A 429 9.08 3.60 24.85
CA ALA A 429 9.38 3.65 23.42
C ALA A 429 10.57 2.76 23.02
N ILE A 430 11.67 2.78 23.79
CA ILE A 430 12.85 1.92 23.58
C ILE A 430 12.46 0.45 23.78
N TYR A 431 11.70 0.13 24.84
CA TYR A 431 11.21 -1.22 25.08
C TYR A 431 10.33 -1.74 23.93
N PHE A 432 9.37 -0.94 23.48
CA PHE A 432 8.50 -1.26 22.36
C PHE A 432 9.30 -1.53 21.08
N PHE A 433 10.33 -0.72 20.81
CA PHE A 433 11.22 -0.92 19.67
C PHE A 433 12.11 -2.16 19.81
N ALA A 434 12.60 -2.48 21.01
CA ALA A 434 13.34 -3.73 21.24
C ALA A 434 12.44 -4.97 21.01
N GLN A 435 11.19 -4.92 21.49
CA GLN A 435 10.19 -5.95 21.20
C GLN A 435 9.81 -6.02 19.72
N PHE A 436 9.77 -4.89 19.00
CA PHE A 436 9.60 -4.87 17.55
C PHE A 436 10.72 -5.61 16.80
N LEU A 437 11.98 -5.37 17.18
CA LEU A 437 13.12 -6.04 16.57
C LEU A 437 13.10 -7.55 16.85
N MET A 438 12.71 -7.96 18.06
CA MET A 438 12.53 -9.38 18.37
C MET A 438 11.39 -10.00 17.56
N TYR A 439 10.23 -9.35 17.49
CA TYR A 439 9.09 -9.74 16.64
C TYR A 439 9.54 -9.99 15.21
N LEU A 440 10.22 -9.01 14.60
CA LEU A 440 10.67 -9.08 13.22
C LEU A 440 11.69 -10.20 13.03
N THR A 441 12.63 -10.37 13.97
CA THR A 441 13.64 -11.43 13.94
C THR A 441 13.00 -12.82 13.99
N ALA A 442 12.06 -13.05 14.93
CA ALA A 442 11.37 -14.32 15.06
C ALA A 442 10.48 -14.65 13.85
N ALA A 443 9.78 -13.64 13.30
CA ALA A 443 8.99 -13.79 12.09
C ALA A 443 9.85 -14.09 10.85
N VAL A 444 10.94 -13.34 10.62
CA VAL A 444 11.83 -13.53 9.47
C VAL A 444 12.55 -14.87 9.52
N ILE A 445 13.08 -15.27 10.69
CA ILE A 445 13.69 -16.60 10.86
C ILE A 445 12.64 -17.68 10.59
N GLY A 446 11.43 -17.56 11.14
CA GLY A 446 10.36 -18.51 10.90
C GLY A 446 10.03 -18.65 9.40
N LEU A 447 9.83 -17.53 8.70
CA LEU A 447 9.54 -17.52 7.26
C LEU A 447 10.67 -18.14 6.42
N LEU A 448 11.93 -17.78 6.69
CA LEU A 448 13.09 -18.28 5.92
C LEU A 448 13.40 -19.77 6.17
N PHE A 449 13.10 -20.28 7.37
CA PHE A 449 13.54 -21.60 7.80
C PHE A 449 12.40 -22.63 8.00
N ILE A 450 11.14 -22.28 7.74
CA ILE A 450 10.00 -23.22 7.85
C ILE A 450 10.18 -24.51 7.02
N GLY A 451 10.87 -24.43 5.88
CA GLY A 451 11.19 -25.60 5.04
C GLY A 451 12.34 -26.48 5.55
N LYS A 452 13.07 -26.05 6.59
CA LYS A 452 14.20 -26.77 7.22
C LYS A 452 13.90 -27.20 8.65
N ALA A 453 13.22 -26.35 9.42
CA ALA A 453 12.91 -26.55 10.83
C ALA A 453 11.47 -26.11 11.10
N TYR A 454 10.49 -26.94 10.71
CA TYR A 454 9.06 -26.59 10.73
C TYR A 454 8.55 -26.16 12.11
N THR A 455 8.79 -26.96 13.16
CA THR A 455 8.25 -26.69 14.50
C THR A 455 8.86 -25.43 15.15
N PRO A 456 10.19 -25.22 15.15
CA PRO A 456 10.78 -23.97 15.64
C PRO A 456 10.35 -22.74 14.83
N ALA A 457 10.19 -22.88 13.51
CA ALA A 457 9.70 -21.80 12.65
C ALA A 457 8.26 -21.42 12.97
N LEU A 458 7.35 -22.40 13.09
CA LEU A 458 5.95 -22.18 13.43
C LEU A 458 5.80 -21.57 14.84
N ALA A 459 6.61 -22.02 15.81
CA ALA A 459 6.67 -21.43 17.14
C ALA A 459 7.13 -19.95 17.09
N GLY A 460 8.19 -19.65 16.34
CA GLY A 460 8.68 -18.27 16.17
C GLY A 460 7.65 -17.34 15.51
N ILE A 461 6.98 -17.83 14.47
CA ILE A 461 5.88 -17.14 13.79
C ILE A 461 4.69 -16.90 14.73
N GLY A 462 4.25 -17.91 15.46
CA GLY A 462 3.11 -17.82 16.39
C GLY A 462 3.40 -16.87 17.55
N PHE A 463 4.61 -16.94 18.11
CA PHE A 463 5.05 -16.01 19.15
C PHE A 463 5.14 -14.57 18.63
N ALA A 464 5.70 -14.37 17.43
CA ALA A 464 5.74 -13.06 16.78
C ALA A 464 4.31 -12.49 16.61
N PHE A 465 3.36 -13.28 16.08
CA PHE A 465 1.97 -12.83 15.97
C PHE A 465 1.38 -12.43 17.33
N ALA A 466 1.51 -13.27 18.36
CA ALA A 466 1.02 -12.99 19.71
C ALA A 466 1.63 -11.70 20.30
N LEU A 467 2.95 -11.54 20.21
CA LEU A 467 3.65 -10.33 20.64
C LEU A 467 3.11 -9.10 19.89
N SER A 468 2.91 -9.21 18.57
CA SER A 468 2.43 -8.08 17.76
C SER A 468 1.02 -7.61 18.13
N VAL A 469 0.13 -8.54 18.48
CA VAL A 469 -1.21 -8.23 19.01
C VAL A 469 -1.09 -7.48 20.33
N THR A 470 -0.27 -7.93 21.29
CA THR A 470 -0.15 -7.25 22.60
C THR A 470 0.41 -5.83 22.48
N LEU A 471 1.35 -5.60 21.57
CA LEU A 471 1.93 -4.29 21.32
C LEU A 471 0.91 -3.36 20.64
N ALA A 472 0.13 -3.86 19.69
CA ALA A 472 -0.96 -3.09 19.09
C ALA A 472 -2.10 -2.79 20.09
N LEU A 473 -2.39 -3.67 21.07
CA LEU A 473 -3.35 -3.39 22.14
C LEU A 473 -2.94 -2.17 22.98
N PHE A 474 -1.63 -1.94 23.21
CA PHE A 474 -1.15 -0.71 23.85
C PHE A 474 -1.32 0.52 22.98
N LEU A 475 -1.05 0.43 21.67
CA LEU A 475 -1.27 1.54 20.72
C LEU A 475 -2.76 1.95 20.65
N ASP A 476 -3.69 1.02 20.87
CA ASP A 476 -5.13 1.24 20.91
C ASP A 476 -5.68 1.59 22.31
N PHE A 477 -4.83 1.62 23.35
CA PHE A 477 -5.24 1.82 24.75
C PHE A 477 -6.32 0.84 25.19
N HIS A 478 -6.23 -0.41 24.72
CA HIS A 478 -7.22 -1.44 25.01
C HIS A 478 -7.12 -1.87 26.49
N PRO A 479 -8.23 -2.01 27.23
CA PRO A 479 -8.18 -2.31 28.67
C PRO A 479 -7.47 -3.63 29.01
N LEU A 480 -7.41 -4.58 28.07
CA LEU A 480 -6.70 -5.86 28.24
C LEU A 480 -5.21 -5.82 27.85
N ALA A 481 -4.66 -4.68 27.42
CA ALA A 481 -3.30 -4.60 26.88
C ALA A 481 -2.24 -5.09 27.89
N ALA A 482 -2.28 -4.60 29.13
CA ALA A 482 -1.35 -5.01 30.18
C ALA A 482 -1.46 -6.50 30.51
N ALA A 483 -2.68 -7.02 30.68
CA ALA A 483 -2.91 -8.43 30.99
C ALA A 483 -2.41 -9.36 29.88
N ALA A 484 -2.77 -9.07 28.62
CA ALA A 484 -2.33 -9.86 27.47
C ALA A 484 -0.80 -9.82 27.28
N HIS A 485 -0.18 -8.67 27.52
CA HIS A 485 1.27 -8.53 27.45
C HIS A 485 2.01 -9.26 28.59
N VAL A 486 1.46 -9.24 29.81
CA VAL A 486 1.96 -10.06 30.92
C VAL A 486 1.90 -11.54 30.56
N THR A 487 0.80 -12.02 29.99
CA THR A 487 0.70 -13.41 29.49
C THR A 487 1.78 -13.72 28.46
N VAL A 488 1.95 -12.89 27.42
CA VAL A 488 2.98 -13.12 26.39
C VAL A 488 4.39 -13.11 26.99
N CYS A 489 4.72 -12.19 27.89
CA CYS A 489 6.04 -12.14 28.54
C CYS A 489 6.29 -13.36 29.46
N ILE A 490 5.29 -13.86 30.19
CA ILE A 490 5.43 -15.08 31.00
C ILE A 490 5.61 -16.30 30.07
N THR A 491 4.77 -16.45 29.04
CA THR A 491 4.90 -17.52 28.04
C THR A 491 6.24 -17.46 27.30
N ALA A 492 6.77 -16.26 27.03
CA ALA A 492 8.09 -16.05 26.44
C ALA A 492 9.19 -16.67 27.31
N ILE A 493 9.24 -16.28 28.58
CA ILE A 493 10.30 -16.70 29.52
C ILE A 493 10.18 -18.18 29.88
N ALA A 494 8.97 -18.66 30.16
CA ALA A 494 8.74 -20.00 30.71
C ALA A 494 8.74 -21.12 29.67
N LEU A 495 8.29 -20.84 28.44
CA LEU A 495 8.01 -21.88 27.43
C LEU A 495 8.70 -21.62 26.09
N PHE A 496 8.50 -20.42 25.51
CA PHE A 496 8.95 -20.16 24.14
C PHE A 496 10.47 -20.02 24.04
N LEU A 497 11.11 -19.14 24.81
CA LEU A 497 12.55 -18.90 24.72
C LEU A 497 13.41 -20.13 25.10
N PRO A 498 13.08 -20.92 26.15
CA PRO A 498 13.80 -22.15 26.46
C PRO A 498 13.75 -23.23 25.37
N TYR A 499 12.70 -23.25 24.56
CA TYR A 499 12.58 -24.15 23.41
C TYR A 499 13.22 -23.56 22.14
N TRP A 500 12.86 -22.32 21.82
CA TRP A 500 13.17 -21.69 20.53
C TRP A 500 14.63 -21.30 20.42
N CYS A 501 15.26 -20.83 21.50
CA CYS A 501 16.67 -20.43 21.44
C CYS A 501 17.61 -21.61 21.14
N PRO A 502 17.53 -22.77 21.83
CA PRO A 502 18.28 -23.97 21.42
C PRO A 502 17.98 -24.43 20.00
N ALA A 503 16.69 -24.56 19.64
CA ALA A 503 16.32 -25.09 18.32
C ALA A 503 16.72 -24.19 17.14
N VAL A 504 16.77 -22.86 17.33
CA VAL A 504 17.16 -21.91 16.29
C VAL A 504 18.64 -21.58 16.35
N PHE A 505 19.16 -21.14 17.49
CA PHE A 505 20.55 -20.69 17.58
C PHE A 505 21.53 -21.86 17.73
N GLY A 506 21.14 -22.92 18.45
CA GLY A 506 21.93 -24.16 18.55
C GLY A 506 21.80 -25.01 17.29
N ASP A 507 20.65 -25.66 17.10
CA ASP A 507 20.52 -26.73 16.10
C ASP A 507 20.58 -26.19 14.65
N LEU A 508 19.90 -25.06 14.37
CA LEU A 508 19.77 -24.52 13.03
C LEU A 508 20.94 -23.61 12.61
N PHE A 509 21.51 -22.83 13.53
CA PHE A 509 22.63 -21.92 13.26
C PHE A 509 24.00 -22.43 13.77
N GLY A 510 24.06 -23.54 14.49
CA GLY A 510 25.31 -24.15 14.97
C GLY A 510 26.05 -23.34 16.03
N LEU A 511 25.38 -22.42 16.75
CA LEU A 511 26.06 -21.58 17.75
C LEU A 511 26.37 -22.39 19.03
N PRO A 512 27.53 -22.17 19.68
CA PRO A 512 27.89 -22.86 20.91
C PRO A 512 26.86 -22.65 22.03
N ALA A 513 26.59 -23.67 22.83
CA ALA A 513 25.59 -23.65 23.90
C ALA A 513 25.71 -22.44 24.85
N GLY A 514 26.94 -22.03 25.21
CA GLY A 514 27.18 -20.83 26.02
C GLY A 514 26.78 -19.51 25.33
N THR A 515 26.81 -19.44 24.01
CA THR A 515 26.29 -18.31 23.23
C THR A 515 24.77 -18.35 23.13
N VAL A 516 24.18 -19.52 22.87
CA VAL A 516 22.72 -19.72 22.90
C VAL A 516 22.13 -19.28 24.24
N TRP A 517 22.74 -19.71 25.35
CA TRP A 517 22.33 -19.32 26.70
C TRP A 517 22.38 -17.80 26.93
N ARG A 518 23.45 -17.12 26.48
CA ARG A 518 23.54 -15.65 26.57
C ARG A 518 22.45 -14.95 25.76
N VAL A 519 22.14 -15.43 24.56
CA VAL A 519 21.06 -14.89 23.72
C VAL A 519 19.70 -15.09 24.42
N GLN A 520 19.43 -16.30 24.91
CA GLN A 520 18.21 -16.62 25.65
C GLN A 520 18.07 -15.74 26.90
N LEU A 521 19.14 -15.55 27.68
CA LEU A 521 19.13 -14.72 28.88
C LEU A 521 18.83 -13.25 28.55
N GLY A 522 19.43 -12.70 27.49
CA GLY A 522 19.14 -11.34 27.01
C GLY A 522 17.69 -11.15 26.56
N LEU A 523 17.13 -12.11 25.83
CA LEU A 523 15.73 -12.10 25.41
C LEU A 523 14.78 -12.27 26.60
N SER A 524 15.10 -13.14 27.58
CA SER A 524 14.32 -13.28 28.81
C SER A 524 14.33 -12.01 29.66
N ALA A 525 15.49 -11.34 29.77
CA ALA A 525 15.62 -10.06 30.46
C ALA A 525 14.74 -8.97 29.83
N LEU A 526 14.62 -8.93 28.50
CA LEU A 526 13.71 -8.02 27.80
C LEU A 526 12.26 -8.25 28.22
N HIS A 527 11.76 -9.50 28.23
CA HIS A 527 10.38 -9.78 28.66
C HIS A 527 10.15 -9.51 30.14
N PHE A 528 11.13 -9.82 31.00
CA PHE A 528 11.07 -9.52 32.42
C PHE A 528 10.98 -8.01 32.67
N PHE A 529 11.74 -7.21 31.92
CA PHE A 529 11.60 -5.76 31.92
C PHE A 529 10.22 -5.30 31.44
N GLY A 530 9.62 -5.99 30.47
CA GLY A 530 8.23 -5.82 30.07
C GLY A 530 7.23 -6.02 31.21
N LEU A 531 7.40 -7.09 32.00
CA LEU A 531 6.59 -7.34 33.20
C LEU A 531 6.73 -6.19 34.20
N LEU A 532 7.96 -5.75 34.51
CA LEU A 532 8.19 -4.60 35.38
C LEU A 532 7.50 -3.34 34.84
N LEU A 533 7.63 -3.03 33.54
CA LEU A 533 6.97 -1.88 32.93
C LEU A 533 5.44 -1.92 33.07
N THR A 534 4.80 -3.10 32.97
CA THR A 534 3.35 -3.21 33.20
C THR A 534 2.94 -2.91 34.64
N LEU A 535 3.82 -3.12 35.62
CA LEU A 535 3.59 -2.77 37.03
C LEU A 535 3.81 -1.28 37.33
N THR A 536 4.68 -0.59 36.58
CA THR A 536 5.01 0.83 36.82
C THR A 536 3.92 1.84 36.46
N GLY A 537 2.90 1.44 35.69
CA GLY A 537 1.92 2.38 35.12
C GLY A 537 2.50 3.36 34.09
N LEU A 538 3.74 3.19 33.63
CA LEU A 538 4.38 4.05 32.62
C LEU A 538 3.82 3.85 31.22
N TRP A 539 3.09 2.76 30.97
CA TRP A 539 2.31 2.59 29.75
C TRP A 539 1.23 3.68 29.69
N PRO A 540 1.08 4.36 28.55
CA PRO A 540 0.20 5.51 28.47
C PRO A 540 -1.26 5.02 28.56
N GLY A 541 -2.02 5.58 29.50
CA GLY A 541 -3.47 5.44 29.52
C GLY A 541 -4.11 6.26 28.40
N ARG A 542 -5.40 6.02 28.10
CA ARG A 542 -6.15 6.90 27.19
C ARG A 542 -5.95 8.35 27.65
N PRO A 543 -5.58 9.29 26.76
CA PRO A 543 -5.66 10.70 27.08
C PRO A 543 -7.07 10.97 27.60
N ALA A 544 -7.20 11.61 28.75
CA ALA A 544 -8.50 12.04 29.25
C ALA A 544 -9.15 12.84 28.12
N ALA A 545 -10.29 12.35 27.60
CA ALA A 545 -11.00 13.02 26.53
C ALA A 545 -11.19 14.46 26.96
N SER A 546 -10.61 15.41 26.22
CA SER A 546 -10.62 16.81 26.61
C SER A 546 -12.07 17.21 26.80
N ALA A 547 -12.48 17.39 28.06
CA ALA A 547 -13.83 17.82 28.37
C ALA A 547 -14.09 19.06 27.52
N LYS A 548 -15.11 19.00 26.66
CA LYS A 548 -15.46 20.12 25.78
C LYS A 548 -15.63 21.34 26.68
N LYS A 549 -14.65 22.24 26.68
CA LYS A 549 -14.80 23.56 27.26
C LYS A 549 -15.77 24.31 26.35
N THR A 550 -17.04 24.14 26.65
CA THR A 550 -18.11 25.02 26.21
C THR A 550 -17.83 26.40 26.84
N HIS A 551 -17.27 27.28 26.03
CA HIS A 551 -17.20 28.72 26.24
C HIS A 551 -17.81 29.39 25.02
#